data_AF-A0A837HL03-F1
#
_entry.id   AF-A0A837HL03-F1
#
_cell.length_a   1.000
_cell.length_b   1.000
_cell.length_c   1.000
_cell.angle_alpha   90.00
_cell.angle_beta   90.00
_cell.angle_gamma   90.00
#
_symmetry.space_group_name_H-M   'P 1'
#
loop_
_entity.id
_entity.type
_entity.pdbx_description
1 polymer ?
#
loop_
_entity_poly.entity_id
_entity_poly.type
_entity_poly.pdbx_seq_one_letter_code
_entity_poly.pdbx_strand_id
1 'polypeptide(L)'
;MKNHKIQVTSIIFGFTLVELLIVMAIIAILAGISIFALQGARTSARDARRKSDLEAISAAIEVYRADCDEYPIGGSLPSPLQRNCTGTMNTYMETIPTDPGGGGYYYWSDGAKYRICAALEDPPIPVMACSGCATCNYRKGSP
;
A
#
# COMPACT_ATOMS: atom_id res chain seq x y z
N MET A 1 19.62 -74.50 -25.64
CA MET A 1 19.57 -73.02 -25.69
C MET A 1 18.77 -72.54 -24.49
N LYS A 2 19.36 -71.73 -23.59
CA LYS A 2 18.75 -71.30 -22.32
C LYS A 2 18.04 -69.96 -22.53
N ASN A 3 16.72 -69.93 -22.39
CA ASN A 3 15.93 -68.69 -22.39
C ASN A 3 15.88 -68.13 -20.96
N HIS A 4 16.71 -67.13 -20.68
CA HIS A 4 16.70 -66.43 -19.40
C HIS A 4 15.70 -65.27 -19.48
N LYS A 5 14.54 -65.42 -18.83
CA LYS A 5 13.53 -64.37 -18.72
C LYS A 5 13.93 -63.43 -17.57
N ILE A 6 14.28 -62.19 -17.90
CA ILE A 6 14.52 -61.12 -16.93
C ILE A 6 13.15 -60.64 -16.42
N GLN A 7 12.85 -60.89 -15.15
CA GLN A 7 11.61 -60.44 -14.49
C GLN A 7 11.88 -59.09 -13.81
N VAL A 8 11.31 -58.01 -14.34
CA VAL A 8 11.41 -56.67 -13.75
C VAL A 8 10.34 -56.56 -12.65
N THR A 9 10.74 -56.68 -11.39
CA THR A 9 9.85 -56.56 -10.24
C THR A 9 9.68 -55.07 -9.88
N SER A 10 8.52 -54.47 -10.19
CA SER A 10 8.19 -53.13 -9.73
C SER A 10 7.99 -53.12 -8.21
N ILE A 11 8.92 -52.51 -7.47
CA ILE A 11 8.79 -52.31 -6.02
C ILE A 11 7.89 -51.08 -5.80
N ILE A 12 6.61 -51.29 -5.52
CA ILE A 12 5.73 -50.20 -5.09
C ILE A 12 5.94 -50.03 -3.59
N PHE A 13 6.80 -49.07 -3.20
CA PHE A 13 6.88 -48.61 -1.82
C PHE A 13 5.62 -47.79 -1.51
N GLY A 14 4.73 -48.36 -0.70
CA GLY A 14 3.53 -47.67 -0.22
C GLY A 14 3.88 -46.61 0.83
N PHE A 15 3.16 -45.48 0.79
CA PHE A 15 3.27 -44.43 1.80
C PHE A 15 2.74 -44.94 3.14
N THR A 16 3.48 -44.75 4.23
CA THR A 16 3.01 -45.14 5.57
C THR A 16 2.04 -44.08 6.14
N LEU A 17 1.13 -44.53 7.02
CA LEU A 17 0.24 -43.61 7.75
C LEU A 17 1.02 -42.62 8.62
N VAL A 18 2.18 -43.03 9.14
CA VAL A 18 3.05 -42.18 9.96
C VAL A 18 3.72 -41.10 9.11
N GLU A 19 4.17 -41.43 7.90
CA GLU A 19 4.73 -40.43 6.97
C GLU A 19 3.69 -39.37 6.62
N LEU A 20 2.44 -39.77 6.35
CA LEU A 20 1.37 -38.81 6.06
C LEU A 20 1.03 -37.95 7.29
N LEU A 21 1.08 -38.53 8.49
CA LEU A 21 0.81 -37.83 9.75
C LEU A 21 1.84 -36.73 10.03
N ILE A 22 3.13 -37.02 9.80
CA ILE A 22 4.19 -36.03 10.01
C ILE A 22 4.06 -34.88 9.01
N VAL A 23 3.72 -35.17 7.75
CA VAL A 23 3.55 -34.15 6.71
C VAL A 23 2.44 -33.16 7.06
N MET A 24 1.26 -33.65 7.47
CA MET A 24 0.17 -32.74 7.86
C MET A 24 0.52 -31.92 9.11
N ALA A 25 1.30 -32.49 10.04
CA ALA A 25 1.78 -31.76 11.21
C ALA A 25 2.71 -30.60 10.83
N ILE A 26 3.65 -30.81 9.90
CA ILE A 26 4.55 -29.76 9.41
C ILE A 26 3.76 -28.69 8.65
N ILE A 27 2.83 -29.09 7.78
CA ILE A 27 1.99 -28.14 7.02
C ILE A 27 1.17 -27.27 7.98
N ALA A 28 0.59 -27.85 9.04
CA ALA A 28 -0.18 -27.10 10.04
C ALA A 28 0.69 -26.03 10.75
N ILE A 29 1.93 -26.36 11.10
CA ILE A 29 2.87 -25.42 11.73
C ILE A 29 3.22 -24.28 10.75
N LEU A 30 3.60 -24.61 9.52
CA LEU A 30 3.98 -23.61 8.51
C LEU A 30 2.81 -22.70 8.14
N ALA A 31 1.61 -23.27 8.00
CA ALA A 31 0.39 -22.52 7.72
C ALA A 31 0.06 -21.53 8.88
N GLY A 32 0.22 -21.96 10.13
CA GLY A 32 0.02 -21.11 11.30
C GLY A 32 0.93 -19.88 11.32
N ILE A 33 2.23 -20.06 11.06
CA ILE A 33 3.21 -18.96 11.03
C ILE A 33 2.92 -17.99 9.87
N SER A 34 2.51 -18.53 8.71
CA SER A 34 2.29 -17.75 7.50
C SER A 34 1.19 -16.69 7.63
N ILE A 35 0.15 -16.94 8.45
CA ILE A 35 -0.97 -16.00 8.64
C ILE A 35 -0.51 -14.71 9.32
N PHE A 36 0.33 -14.80 10.35
CA PHE A 36 0.84 -13.63 11.06
C PHE A 36 1.77 -12.79 10.19
N ALA A 37 2.66 -13.45 9.44
CA ALA A 37 3.55 -12.77 8.49
C ALA A 37 2.75 -12.01 7.41
N LEU A 38 1.67 -12.60 6.89
CA LEU A 38 0.85 -11.96 5.87
C LEU A 38 0.13 -10.70 6.38
N GLN A 39 -0.31 -10.68 7.64
CA GLN A 39 -0.96 -9.50 8.22
C GLN A 39 0.01 -8.31 8.28
N GLY A 40 1.22 -8.52 8.80
CA GLY A 40 2.26 -7.48 8.84
C GLY A 40 2.65 -6.99 7.44
N ALA A 41 2.80 -7.91 6.47
CA ALA A 41 3.12 -7.56 5.09
C ALA A 41 2.02 -6.69 4.44
N ARG A 42 0.74 -7.00 4.69
CA ARG A 42 -0.38 -6.20 4.17
C ARG A 42 -0.40 -4.79 4.76
N THR A 43 -0.14 -4.66 6.06
CA THR A 43 -0.03 -3.35 6.73
C THR A 43 1.11 -2.53 6.14
N SER A 44 2.30 -3.11 6.04
CA SER A 44 3.46 -2.44 5.43
C SER A 44 3.21 -2.03 3.96
N ALA A 45 2.53 -2.87 3.18
CA ALA A 45 2.17 -2.55 1.81
C ALA A 45 1.19 -1.37 1.71
N ARG A 46 0.19 -1.29 2.60
CA ARG A 46 -0.73 -0.13 2.65
C ARG A 46 0.02 1.15 3.03
N ASP A 47 0.91 1.09 4.01
CA ASP A 47 1.71 2.25 4.42
C ASP A 47 2.68 2.71 3.32
N ALA A 48 3.32 1.78 2.62
CA ALA A 48 4.13 2.10 1.44
C ALA A 48 3.28 2.78 0.36
N ARG A 49 2.05 2.30 0.15
CA ARG A 49 1.12 2.92 -0.80
C ARG A 49 0.72 4.33 -0.38
N ARG A 50 0.37 4.56 0.88
CA ARG A 50 0.07 5.91 1.43
C ARG A 50 1.22 6.89 1.21
N LYS A 51 2.44 6.46 1.52
CA LYS A 51 3.64 7.27 1.28
C LYS A 51 3.78 7.62 -0.19
N SER A 52 3.69 6.62 -1.07
CA SER A 52 3.77 6.82 -2.53
C SER A 52 2.67 7.75 -3.07
N ASP A 53 1.45 7.64 -2.55
CA ASP A 53 0.32 8.48 -2.98
C ASP A 53 0.55 9.94 -2.55
N LEU A 54 0.99 10.18 -1.30
CA LEU A 54 1.36 11.52 -0.83
C LEU A 54 2.54 12.10 -1.63
N GLU A 55 3.53 11.28 -1.99
CA GLU A 55 4.63 11.71 -2.85
C GLU A 55 4.13 12.21 -4.21
N ALA A 56 3.24 11.45 -4.87
CA ALA A 56 2.65 11.81 -6.15
C ALA A 56 1.76 13.06 -6.05
N ILE A 57 0.93 13.17 -5.02
CA ILE A 57 0.07 14.34 -4.77
C ILE A 57 0.93 15.58 -4.55
N SER A 58 1.97 15.49 -3.72
CA SER A 58 2.89 16.59 -3.47
C SER A 58 3.57 17.06 -4.75
N ALA A 59 4.06 16.14 -5.59
CA ALA A 59 4.66 16.50 -6.88
C ALA A 59 3.67 17.25 -7.78
N ALA A 60 2.41 16.80 -7.87
CA ALA A 60 1.38 17.51 -8.65
C ALA A 60 1.06 18.91 -8.07
N ILE A 61 1.04 19.06 -6.74
CA ILE A 61 0.86 20.35 -6.07
C ILE A 61 2.03 21.30 -6.35
N GLU A 62 3.26 20.81 -6.41
CA GLU A 62 4.40 21.67 -6.78
C GLU A 62 4.33 22.14 -8.24
N VAL A 63 3.88 21.27 -9.16
CA VAL A 63 3.65 21.68 -10.57
C VAL A 63 2.49 22.70 -10.64
N TYR A 64 1.41 22.48 -9.89
CA TYR A 64 0.32 23.45 -9.77
C TYR A 64 0.85 24.82 -9.32
N ARG A 65 1.69 24.85 -8.29
CA ARG A 65 2.27 26.11 -7.79
C ARG A 65 3.17 26.77 -8.83
N ALA A 66 3.96 26.00 -9.57
CA ALA A 66 4.84 26.55 -10.59
C ALA A 66 4.06 27.30 -11.69
N ASP A 67 2.84 26.85 -12.00
CA ASP A 67 1.97 27.50 -12.99
C ASP A 67 1.09 28.62 -12.41
N CYS A 68 0.69 28.50 -11.15
CA CYS A 68 -0.33 29.37 -10.53
C CYS A 68 0.22 30.38 -9.51
N ASP A 69 1.52 30.31 -9.18
CA ASP A 69 2.21 31.07 -8.13
C ASP A 69 1.62 30.91 -6.70
N GLU A 70 0.62 30.05 -6.53
CA GLU A 70 -0.03 29.71 -5.26
C GLU A 70 -0.26 28.20 -5.15
N TYR A 71 -0.35 27.68 -3.94
CA TYR A 71 -0.85 26.34 -3.68
C TYR A 71 -2.40 26.30 -3.71
N PRO A 72 -3.04 25.15 -4.00
CA PRO A 72 -4.50 25.03 -3.99
C PRO A 72 -5.10 25.36 -2.61
N ILE A 73 -5.69 26.53 -2.43
CA ILE A 73 -6.21 26.95 -1.12
C ILE A 73 -7.40 26.09 -0.69
N GLY A 74 -7.41 25.63 0.55
CA GLY A 74 -8.56 24.92 1.13
C GLY A 74 -8.18 23.79 2.08
N GLY A 75 -9.19 23.01 2.49
CA GLY A 75 -9.05 21.83 3.35
C GLY A 75 -9.17 20.49 2.62
N SER A 76 -9.33 20.52 1.30
CA SER A 76 -9.39 19.33 0.45
C SER A 76 -8.84 19.66 -0.93
N LEU A 77 -8.33 18.63 -1.62
CA LEU A 77 -7.92 18.75 -3.01
C LEU A 77 -9.11 18.39 -3.92
N PRO A 78 -9.39 19.16 -4.98
CA PRO A 78 -10.31 18.75 -6.01
C PRO A 78 -9.76 17.52 -6.75
N SER A 79 -10.66 16.66 -7.23
CA SER A 79 -10.34 15.53 -8.10
C SER A 79 -11.22 15.62 -9.35
N PRO A 80 -10.67 15.94 -10.54
CA PRO A 80 -9.26 16.18 -10.83
C PRO A 80 -8.70 17.47 -10.19
N LEU A 81 -7.39 17.48 -9.95
CA LEU A 81 -6.64 18.69 -9.61
C LEU A 81 -6.31 19.43 -10.91
N GLN A 82 -7.10 20.46 -11.19
CA GLN A 82 -7.00 21.23 -12.43
C GLN A 82 -7.29 22.71 -12.18
N ARG A 83 -6.64 23.60 -12.93
CA ARG A 83 -6.81 25.05 -12.83
C ARG A 83 -6.32 25.70 -14.13
N ASN A 84 -6.94 26.81 -14.50
CA ASN A 84 -6.43 27.66 -15.58
C ASN A 84 -5.63 28.82 -14.96
N CYS A 85 -4.30 28.76 -15.07
CA CYS A 85 -3.39 29.80 -14.59
C CYS A 85 -2.56 30.43 -15.74
N THR A 86 -2.40 29.69 -16.84
CA THR A 86 -1.56 30.07 -17.98
C THR A 86 -2.38 30.43 -19.23
N GLY A 87 -3.70 30.56 -19.10
CA GLY A 87 -4.62 30.84 -20.21
C GLY A 87 -5.28 29.59 -20.82
N THR A 88 -4.86 28.39 -20.41
CA THR A 88 -5.49 27.10 -20.76
C THR A 88 -5.75 26.29 -19.49
N MET A 89 -6.75 25.40 -19.52
CA MET A 89 -7.02 24.48 -18.40
C MET A 89 -5.92 23.42 -18.33
N ASN A 90 -5.12 23.44 -17.26
CA ASN A 90 -4.11 22.43 -17.00
C ASN A 90 -4.63 21.43 -15.95
N THR A 91 -4.45 20.14 -16.22
CA THR A 91 -4.71 19.05 -15.27
C THR A 91 -3.39 18.58 -14.68
N TYR A 92 -3.21 18.77 -13.38
CA TYR A 92 -2.01 18.37 -12.66
C TYR A 92 -2.13 16.94 -12.10
N MET A 93 -3.36 16.49 -11.84
CA MET A 93 -3.65 15.11 -11.46
C MET A 93 -5.11 14.77 -11.79
N GLU A 94 -5.34 13.72 -12.58
CA GLU A 94 -6.68 13.28 -13.02
C GLU A 94 -7.55 12.76 -11.87
N THR A 95 -6.95 11.96 -10.99
CA THR A 95 -7.65 11.36 -9.86
C THR A 95 -6.76 11.43 -8.63
N ILE A 96 -7.26 12.06 -7.57
CA ILE A 96 -6.57 12.04 -6.28
C ILE A 96 -6.71 10.62 -5.68
N PRO A 97 -5.61 9.91 -5.41
CA PRO A 97 -5.69 8.59 -4.79
C PRO A 97 -6.37 8.64 -3.41
N THR A 98 -7.08 7.58 -3.07
CA THR A 98 -7.74 7.41 -1.78
C THR A 98 -6.93 6.50 -0.87
N ASP A 99 -7.06 6.68 0.45
CA ASP A 99 -6.37 5.84 1.41
C ASP A 99 -6.79 4.36 1.27
N PRO A 100 -5.84 3.39 1.26
CA PRO A 100 -6.17 1.96 1.15
C PRO A 100 -7.02 1.42 2.31
N GLY A 101 -7.00 2.08 3.46
CA GLY A 101 -7.85 1.78 4.62
C GLY A 101 -9.25 2.40 4.54
N GLY A 102 -9.54 3.15 3.47
CA GLY A 102 -10.77 3.89 3.27
C GLY A 102 -10.64 5.38 3.61
N GLY A 103 -11.48 6.21 2.98
CA GLY A 103 -11.42 7.66 3.11
C GLY A 103 -10.38 8.32 2.18
N GLY A 104 -10.16 9.61 2.38
CA GLY A 104 -9.19 10.42 1.65
C GLY A 104 -8.04 10.88 2.54
N TYR A 105 -6.98 11.39 1.92
CA TYR A 105 -5.90 12.04 2.65
C TYR A 105 -6.32 13.41 3.18
N TYR A 106 -5.75 13.80 4.31
CA TYR A 106 -5.97 15.12 4.87
C TYR A 106 -5.13 16.14 4.12
N TYR A 107 -5.75 17.27 3.77
CA TYR A 107 -5.09 18.38 3.10
C TYR A 107 -5.39 19.70 3.82
N TRP A 108 -4.43 20.61 3.78
CA TRP A 108 -4.64 21.99 4.15
C TRP A 108 -3.65 22.90 3.43
N SER A 109 -4.12 24.06 2.96
CA SER A 109 -3.25 25.12 2.43
C SER A 109 -3.82 26.52 2.66
N ASP A 110 -2.91 27.48 2.88
CA ASP A 110 -3.18 28.92 2.90
C ASP A 110 -2.75 29.63 1.60
N GLY A 111 -2.37 28.88 0.56
CA GLY A 111 -1.87 29.40 -0.72
C GLY A 111 -0.36 29.62 -0.75
N ALA A 112 0.28 29.88 0.40
CA ALA A 112 1.73 30.04 0.51
C ALA A 112 2.43 28.75 0.97
N LYS A 113 1.74 27.95 1.79
CA LYS A 113 2.19 26.66 2.31
C LYS A 113 1.07 25.63 2.17
N TYR A 114 1.44 24.36 2.11
CA TYR A 114 0.48 23.27 2.22
C TYR A 114 0.99 22.14 3.08
N ARG A 115 0.07 21.29 3.52
CA ARG A 115 0.36 20.02 4.18
C ARG A 115 -0.61 18.96 3.67
N ILE A 116 -0.09 17.77 3.37
CA ILE A 116 -0.83 16.54 3.10
C ILE A 116 -0.42 15.48 4.12
N CYS A 117 -1.37 14.75 4.69
CA CYS A 117 -1.08 13.82 5.78
C CYS A 117 -1.93 12.56 5.72
N ALA A 118 -1.37 11.48 6.26
CA ALA A 118 -1.99 10.16 6.33
C ALA A 118 -1.68 9.48 7.68
N ALA A 119 -2.58 8.60 8.12
CA ALA A 119 -2.32 7.70 9.23
C ALA A 119 -1.63 6.44 8.70
N LEU A 120 -0.34 6.29 9.01
CA LEU A 120 0.34 5.01 8.86
C LEU A 120 -0.09 4.07 9.98
N GLU A 121 -0.22 2.80 9.63
CA GLU A 121 -0.60 1.75 10.54
C GLU A 121 0.60 1.19 11.33
N ASP A 122 1.84 1.48 10.91
CA ASP A 122 3.08 1.14 11.62
C ASP A 122 4.01 2.36 11.80
N PRO A 123 4.31 2.81 13.05
CA PRO A 123 3.77 2.28 14.31
C PRO A 123 2.26 2.57 14.43
N PRO A 124 1.49 1.66 15.07
CA PRO A 124 0.05 1.79 15.16
C PRO A 124 -0.31 3.02 15.97
N ILE A 125 -0.90 3.99 15.29
CA ILE A 125 -1.69 5.04 15.94
C ILE A 125 -3.15 4.60 15.95
N PRO A 126 -3.93 4.93 17.00
CA PRO A 126 -5.37 4.82 16.91
C PRO A 126 -5.82 5.61 15.68
N VAL A 127 -6.52 4.97 14.73
CA VAL A 127 -6.96 5.65 13.49
C VAL A 127 -7.82 6.89 13.80
N MET A 128 -8.56 6.87 14.92
CA MET A 128 -9.32 8.01 15.46
C MET A 128 -8.46 9.17 15.97
N ALA A 129 -7.15 8.96 16.16
CA ALA A 129 -6.23 10.02 16.53
C ALA A 129 -5.91 10.93 15.34
N CYS A 130 -5.94 10.43 14.10
CA CYS A 130 -5.67 11.22 12.90
C CYS A 130 -6.95 11.96 12.47
N SER A 131 -7.05 13.22 12.92
CA SER A 131 -8.13 14.17 12.67
C SER A 131 -7.52 15.42 12.05
N GLY A 132 -6.94 15.24 10.86
CA GLY A 132 -6.17 16.27 10.16
C GLY A 132 -4.66 16.21 10.39
N CYS A 133 -3.96 17.07 9.65
CA CYS A 133 -2.50 17.07 9.56
C CYS A 133 -1.73 17.33 10.87
N ALA A 134 -2.39 17.76 11.94
CA ALA A 134 -1.76 18.00 13.23
C ALA A 134 -1.48 16.70 14.01
N THR A 135 -2.30 15.66 13.80
CA THR A 135 -2.29 14.46 14.65
C THR A 135 -1.95 13.17 13.90
N CYS A 136 -1.87 13.20 12.57
CA CYS A 136 -1.41 12.07 11.78
C CYS A 136 0.12 11.88 11.90
N ASN A 137 0.57 10.62 11.90
CA ASN A 137 1.97 10.25 12.10
C ASN A 137 2.84 10.39 10.84
N TYR A 138 2.25 10.62 9.67
CA TYR A 138 2.98 10.90 8.44
C TYR A 138 2.43 12.11 7.71
N ARG A 139 3.34 13.00 7.32
CA ARG A 139 3.04 14.30 6.72
C ARG A 139 4.07 14.66 5.66
N LYS A 140 3.60 15.31 4.61
CA LYS A 140 4.40 15.99 3.60
C LYS A 140 3.84 17.40 3.42
N GLY A 141 4.66 18.34 2.96
CA GLY A 141 4.22 19.72 2.76
C GLY A 141 5.21 20.46 1.89
N SER A 142 4.94 21.75 1.70
CA SER A 142 5.87 22.66 1.02
C SER A 142 7.25 22.61 1.68
N PRO A 143 8.34 22.78 0.92
CA PRO A 143 9.70 22.85 1.45
C PRO A 143 9.88 23.95 2.52
#